data_AF-A0A211ZFG9-F1
#
_entry.id   AF-A0A211ZFG9-F1
#
_cell.length_a   1.000
_cell.length_b   1.000
_cell.length_c   1.000
_cell.angle_alpha   90.00
_cell.angle_beta   90.00
_cell.angle_gamma   90.00
#
_symmetry.space_group_name_H-M   'P 1'
#
loop_
_entity.id
_entity.type
_entity.pdbx_description
1 polymer ?
#
loop_
_entity_poly.entity_id
_entity_poly.type
_entity_poly.pdbx_seq_one_letter_code
_entity_poly.pdbx_strand_id
1 'polypeptide(L)'
;MSLPEAKSERIEVRATPAMKALLQSAAASSHKNVTEFLLEAGLAAAEMTLADRRVFQLDDERWAAFQAALDRPVTAKPRLKKLLDGKSVLE
;
A
#
# COMPACT_ATOMS: atom_id res chain seq x y z
N MET A 1 9.47 7.38 -17.70
CA MET A 1 10.15 7.67 -16.42
C MET A 1 9.37 8.80 -15.78
N SER A 2 8.47 8.47 -14.85
CA SER A 2 7.58 9.45 -14.23
C SER A 2 8.41 10.37 -13.33
N LEU A 3 8.29 11.68 -13.51
CA LEU A 3 8.93 12.68 -12.66
C LEU A 3 8.39 12.55 -11.22
N PRO A 4 9.19 12.82 -10.17
CA PRO A 4 8.69 12.83 -8.80
C PRO A 4 7.56 13.87 -8.69
N GLU A 5 6.38 13.39 -8.28
CA GLU A 5 5.20 14.22 -8.09
C GLU A 5 5.41 15.15 -6.89
N ALA A 6 5.20 16.45 -7.08
CA ALA A 6 5.31 17.41 -5.99
C ALA A 6 4.18 17.18 -4.98
N LYS A 7 4.45 17.39 -3.68
CA LYS A 7 3.42 17.33 -2.62
C LYS A 7 2.48 18.55 -2.74
N SER A 8 1.60 18.56 -3.74
CA SER A 8 0.68 19.66 -4.05
C SER A 8 -0.63 19.61 -3.28
N GLU A 9 -1.05 18.42 -2.88
CA GLU A 9 -2.35 18.21 -2.23
C GLU A 9 -2.31 18.53 -0.74
N ARG A 10 -3.37 19.18 -0.24
CA ARG A 10 -3.50 19.59 1.16
C ARG A 10 -4.54 18.76 1.90
N ILE A 11 -4.14 18.22 3.05
CA ILE A 11 -5.02 17.45 3.96
C ILE A 11 -5.21 18.27 5.23
N GLU A 12 -6.47 18.66 5.52
CA GLU A 12 -6.81 19.40 6.74
C GLU A 12 -7.46 18.47 7.77
N VAL A 13 -6.93 18.46 8.99
CA VAL A 13 -7.43 17.59 10.08
C VAL A 13 -7.73 18.44 11.31
N ARG A 14 -8.91 18.24 11.89
CA ARG A 14 -9.28 18.81 13.20
C ARG A 14 -8.91 17.83 14.30
N ALA A 15 -8.32 18.36 15.37
CA ALA A 15 -7.91 17.58 16.53
C ALA A 15 -8.11 18.40 17.81
N THR A 16 -8.35 17.71 18.93
CA THR A 16 -8.35 18.35 20.25
C THR A 16 -6.93 18.68 20.71
N PRO A 17 -6.74 19.56 21.71
CA PRO A 17 -5.41 19.82 22.26
C PRO A 17 -4.71 18.57 22.78
N ALA A 18 -5.44 17.66 23.42
CA ALA A 18 -4.91 16.37 23.89
C ALA A 18 -4.43 15.47 22.74
N MET A 19 -5.21 15.37 21.66
CA MET A 19 -4.80 14.62 20.46
C MET A 19 -3.53 15.23 19.84
N LYS A 20 -3.46 16.56 19.73
CA LYS A 20 -2.28 17.26 19.20
C LYS A 20 -1.04 16.98 20.05
N ALA A 21 -1.15 17.06 21.37
CA ALA A 21 -0.04 16.79 22.29
C ALA A 21 0.47 15.35 22.17
N LEU A 22 -0.45 14.38 22.08
CA LEU A 22 -0.10 12.97 21.86
C LEU A 22 0.66 12.76 20.54
N LEU A 23 0.15 13.32 19.44
CA LEU A 23 0.78 13.24 18.12
C LEU A 23 2.16 13.89 18.10
N GLN A 24 2.32 15.03 18.77
CA GLN A 24 3.61 15.72 18.92
C GLN A 24 4.62 14.86 19.69
N SER A 25 4.20 14.23 20.79
CA SER A 25 5.06 13.33 21.55
C SER A 25 5.50 12.13 20.70
N ALA A 26 4.58 11.51 19.97
CA ALA A 26 4.88 10.34 19.12
C ALA A 26 5.83 10.70 17.96
N ALA A 27 5.62 11.85 17.32
CA ALA A 27 6.50 12.36 16.27
C ALA A 27 7.91 12.65 16.82
N ALA A 28 8.01 13.28 18.00
CA ALA A 28 9.29 13.54 18.64
C ALA A 28 10.05 12.25 18.98
N SER A 29 9.36 11.22 19.52
CA SER A 29 9.94 9.90 19.77
C SER A 29 10.43 9.20 18.50
N SER A 30 9.87 9.56 17.34
CA SER A 30 10.25 9.02 16.04
C SER A 30 11.26 9.90 15.28
N HIS A 31 11.76 10.97 15.90
CA HIS A 31 12.62 11.98 15.28
C HIS A 31 12.03 12.62 14.02
N LYS A 32 10.70 12.82 13.99
CA LYS A 32 9.93 13.37 12.87
C LYS A 32 9.17 14.60 13.28
N ASN A 33 8.80 15.44 12.31
CA ASN A 33 7.78 16.45 12.57
C ASN A 33 6.37 15.83 12.54
N VAL A 34 5.37 16.55 13.06
CA VAL A 34 3.99 16.05 13.17
C VAL A 34 3.39 15.71 11.80
N THR A 35 3.71 16.50 10.78
CA THR A 35 3.20 16.29 9.42
C THR A 35 3.76 15.00 8.81
N GLU A 36 5.06 14.78 8.93
CA GLU A 36 5.73 13.54 8.48
C GLU A 36 5.18 12.32 9.21
N PHE A 37 5.07 12.39 10.54
CA PHE A 37 4.52 11.31 11.34
C PHE A 37 3.08 10.96 10.93
N LEU A 38 2.22 11.97 10.74
CA LEU A 38 0.84 11.77 10.32
C LEU A 38 0.72 11.20 8.91
N LEU A 39 1.53 11.69 7.97
CA LEU A 39 1.52 11.18 6.60
C LEU A 39 1.97 9.72 6.54
N GLU A 40 3.06 9.38 7.21
CA GLU A 40 3.54 8.00 7.23
C GLU A 40 2.57 7.05 7.93
N ALA A 41 2.06 7.43 9.11
CA ALA A 41 1.09 6.61 9.83
C ALA A 41 -0.21 6.45 9.02
N GLY A 42 -0.66 7.52 8.36
CA GLY A 42 -1.83 7.50 7.49
C GLY A 42 -1.64 6.61 6.27
N LEU A 43 -0.48 6.67 5.62
CA LEU A 43 -0.13 5.79 4.49
C LEU A 43 -0.08 4.33 4.92
N ALA A 44 0.62 4.01 6.01
CA ALA A 44 0.69 2.65 6.52
C ALA A 44 -0.70 2.09 6.88
N ALA A 45 -1.56 2.91 7.51
CA ALA A 45 -2.93 2.53 7.81
C ALA A 45 -3.77 2.33 6.54
N ALA A 46 -3.60 3.18 5.53
CA ALA A 46 -4.30 3.06 4.25
C ALA A 46 -3.86 1.79 3.50
N GLU A 47 -2.54 1.53 3.41
CA GLU A 47 -1.99 0.33 2.81
C GLU A 47 -2.48 -0.93 3.49
N MET A 48 -2.45 -0.98 4.83
CA MET A 48 -2.93 -2.14 5.59
C MET A 48 -4.44 -2.33 5.40
N THR A 49 -5.23 -1.26 5.40
CA THR A 49 -6.68 -1.32 5.13
C THR A 49 -6.97 -1.86 3.73
N LEU A 50 -6.17 -1.47 2.74
CA LEU A 50 -6.31 -1.96 1.36
C LEU A 50 -5.79 -3.40 1.21
N ALA A 51 -4.74 -3.78 1.93
CA ALA A 51 -4.21 -5.14 1.92
C ALA A 51 -5.13 -6.14 2.63
N ASP A 52 -5.76 -5.72 3.73
CA ASP A 52 -6.79 -6.49 4.44
C ASP A 52 -8.09 -6.62 3.65
N ARG A 53 -8.22 -5.93 2.51
CA ARG A 53 -9.39 -6.01 1.65
C ARG A 53 -9.48 -7.40 1.02
N ARG A 54 -10.36 -8.23 1.59
CA ARG A 54 -10.66 -9.60 1.11
C ARG A 54 -11.57 -9.66 -0.12
N VAL A 55 -12.21 -8.54 -0.47
CA VAL A 55 -13.20 -8.48 -1.56
C VAL A 55 -12.74 -7.51 -2.65
N PHE A 56 -12.45 -8.07 -3.83
CA PHE A 56 -12.15 -7.32 -5.04
C PHE A 56 -13.41 -7.24 -5.89
N GLN A 57 -13.97 -6.04 -6.02
CA GLN A 57 -15.11 -5.82 -6.89
C GLN A 57 -14.58 -5.53 -8.31
N LEU A 58 -15.03 -6.33 -9.28
CA LEU A 58 -14.68 -6.18 -10.68
C LEU A 58 -15.92 -5.65 -11.42
N ASP A 59 -15.68 -4.78 -12.40
CA ASP A 59 -16.68 -4.49 -13.43
C ASP A 59 -16.78 -5.67 -14.41
N ASP A 60 -17.79 -5.64 -15.30
CA ASP A 60 -18.08 -6.76 -16.20
C ASP A 60 -16.89 -7.10 -17.12
N GLU A 61 -16.15 -6.08 -17.59
CA GLU A 61 -14.99 -6.27 -18.46
C GLU A 61 -13.85 -6.98 -17.72
N ARG A 62 -13.52 -6.52 -16.51
CA ARG A 62 -12.49 -7.14 -15.67
C ARG A 62 -12.90 -8.53 -15.20
N TRP A 63 -14.19 -8.74 -14.95
CA TRP A 63 -14.72 -10.06 -14.59
C TRP A 63 -14.54 -11.06 -15.73
N ALA A 64 -14.90 -10.69 -16.96
CA ALA A 64 -14.71 -11.55 -18.13
C ALA A 64 -13.22 -11.86 -18.38
N ALA A 65 -12.35 -10.85 -18.27
CA ALA A 65 -10.90 -11.04 -18.39
C ALA A 65 -10.34 -11.97 -17.31
N PHE A 66 -10.85 -11.87 -16.08
CA PHE A 66 -10.47 -12.74 -14.97
C PHE A 66 -10.91 -14.19 -15.20
N GLN A 67 -12.15 -14.41 -15.65
CA GLN A 67 -12.63 -15.76 -16.00
C GLN A 67 -11.81 -16.40 -17.11
N ALA A 68 -11.55 -15.66 -18.19
CA ALA A 68 -10.71 -16.16 -19.29
C ALA A 68 -9.28 -16.51 -18.83
N ALA A 69 -8.75 -15.79 -17.85
CA ALA A 69 -7.43 -16.09 -17.27
C ALA A 69 -7.44 -17.37 -16.41
N LEU A 70 -8.54 -17.66 -15.71
CA LEU A 70 -8.72 -18.88 -14.91
C LEU A 70 -8.93 -20.12 -15.78
N ASP A 71 -9.70 -20.00 -16.85
CA ASP A 71 -9.99 -21.12 -17.77
C ASP A 71 -8.80 -21.47 -18.68
N ARG A 72 -7.81 -20.57 -18.78
CA ARG A 72 -6.64 -20.80 -19.64
C ARG A 72 -5.84 -22.00 -19.12
N PRO A 73 -5.47 -22.96 -20.00
CA PRO A 73 -4.62 -24.07 -19.61
C PRO A 73 -3.29 -23.58 -19.03
N VAL A 74 -2.77 -24.35 -18.06
CA VAL A 74 -1.48 -24.05 -17.45
C VAL A 74 -0.38 -24.07 -18.51
N THR A 75 0.42 -23.00 -18.52
CA THR A 75 1.55 -22.85 -19.44
C THR A 75 2.83 -22.75 -18.64
N ALA A 76 3.88 -23.43 -19.12
CA ALA A 76 5.18 -23.35 -18.48
C ALA A 76 5.68 -21.89 -18.49
N LYS A 77 6.15 -21.41 -17.33
CA LYS A 77 6.74 -20.08 -17.17
C LYS A 77 8.20 -20.25 -16.72
N PRO A 78 9.16 -20.40 -17.65
CA PRO A 78 10.56 -20.69 -17.30
C PRO A 78 11.19 -19.68 -16.33
N ARG A 79 10.84 -18.39 -16.47
CA ARG A 79 11.28 -17.33 -15.56
C ARG A 79 10.71 -17.48 -14.15
N LEU A 80 9.45 -17.90 -14.02
CA LEU A 80 8.81 -18.16 -12.73
C LEU A 80 9.45 -19.37 -12.05
N LYS A 81 9.71 -20.44 -12.82
CA LYS A 81 10.41 -21.62 -12.31
C LYS A 81 11.80 -21.24 -11.75
N LYS A 82 12.61 -20.52 -12.54
CA LYS A 82 13.93 -20.05 -12.09
C LYS A 82 13.86 -19.15 -10.84
N LEU A 83 12.83 -18.32 -10.71
CA LEU A 83 12.61 -17.48 -9.53
C LEU A 83 12.35 -18.33 -8.28
N LEU A 84 11.45 -19.32 -8.39
CA LEU A 84 11.08 -20.21 -7.28
C LEU A 84 12.17 -21.21 -6.91
N ASP A 85 13.03 -21.59 -7.87
CA ASP A 85 14.20 -22.45 -7.65
C ASP A 85 15.39 -21.69 -7.00
N GLY A 86 15.32 -20.35 -6.91
CA GLY A 86 16.35 -19.53 -6.27
C GLY A 86 16.20 -19.47 -4.74
N LYS A 87 17.30 -19.22 -4.02
CA LYS A 87 17.23 -18.93 -2.58
C LYS A 87 16.39 -17.68 -2.33
N SER A 88 15.43 -17.80 -1.41
CA SER A 88 14.65 -16.66 -0.93
C SER A 88 15.57 -15.66 -0.23
N VAL A 89 15.27 -14.37 -0.33
CA VAL A 89 15.91 -13.31 0.47
C VAL A 89 15.51 -13.36 1.95
N LEU A 90 14.53 -14.22 2.30
CA LEU A 90 14.03 -14.43 3.64
C LEU A 90 14.68 -15.64 4.35
N GLU A 91 15.65 -16.31 3.72
CA GLU A 91 16.49 -17.38 4.28
C GLU A 91 17.98 -16.99 4.21
#